data_AF-A0A3P8ECY6-F1
#
_entry.id   AF-A0A3P8ECY6-F1
#
_cell.length_a   1.000
_cell.length_b   1.000
_cell.length_c   1.000
_cell.angle_alpha   90.00
_cell.angle_beta   90.00
_cell.angle_gamma   90.00
#
_symmetry.space_group_name_H-M   'P 1'
#
loop_
_entity.id
_entity.type
_entity.pdbx_description
1 polymer ?
#
loop_
_entity_poly.entity_id
_entity_poly.type
_entity_poly.pdbx_seq_one_letter_code
_entity_poly.pdbx_strand_id
1 'polypeptide(L)'
;MLRYFIETVWENYKTGHLDQIWMVVVGFIIAFILAFGIGANDVANSFGTSVGAKVLTLKQACILATICELSGSVLLGKFSIVSVELFQTIDNGHVLLMAGQVAALGGRSMKIVFF
;
A
#
# COMPACT_ATOMS: atom_id res chain seq x y z
N MET A 1 13.22 -2.65 3.21
CA MET A 1 11.88 -3.21 2.97
C MET A 1 11.95 -4.60 2.34
N LEU A 2 12.61 -4.76 1.19
CA LEU A 2 12.70 -6.07 0.50
C LEU A 2 13.38 -7.18 1.34
N ARG A 3 14.44 -6.86 2.09
CA ARG A 3 15.04 -7.80 3.06
C ARG A 3 14.03 -8.28 4.11
N TYR A 4 13.34 -7.37 4.79
CA TYR A 4 12.34 -7.74 5.82
C TYR A 4 11.21 -8.61 5.27
N PHE A 5 10.78 -8.36 4.04
CA PHE A 5 9.80 -9.19 3.36
C PHE A 5 10.32 -10.63 3.14
N ILE A 6 11.55 -10.76 2.62
CA ILE A 6 12.18 -12.07 2.40
C ILE A 6 12.35 -12.82 3.72
N GLU A 7 12.86 -12.15 4.76
CA GLU A 7 13.02 -12.75 6.09
C GLU A 7 11.67 -13.18 6.68
N THR A 8 10.61 -12.39 6.47
CA THR A 8 9.25 -12.73 6.93
C THR A 8 8.71 -13.95 6.20
N VAL A 9 8.83 -14.01 4.87
CA VAL A 9 8.38 -15.18 4.08
C VAL A 9 9.18 -16.43 4.46
N TRP A 10 10.49 -16.27 4.64
CA TRP A 10 11.39 -17.37 5.00
C TRP A 10 11.11 -17.94 6.39
N GLU A 11 10.90 -17.08 7.39
CA GLU A 11 10.56 -17.51 8.75
C GLU A 11 9.20 -18.21 8.82
N ASN A 12 8.19 -17.72 8.09
CA ASN A 12 6.88 -18.37 8.01
C ASN A 12 6.93 -19.73 7.29
N TYR A 13 7.80 -19.87 6.28
CA TYR A 13 8.04 -21.14 5.60
C TYR A 13 8.67 -22.18 6.54
N LYS A 14 9.53 -21.74 7.45
CA LYS A 14 10.24 -22.59 8.42
C LYS A 14 9.36 -23.05 9.59
N THR A 15 8.38 -22.24 9.99
CA THR A 15 7.44 -22.56 11.08
C THR A 15 6.21 -23.36 10.62
N GLY A 16 6.03 -23.59 9.32
CA GLY A 16 4.94 -24.41 8.78
C GLY A 16 3.59 -23.70 8.65
N HIS A 17 3.52 -22.38 8.85
CA HIS A 17 2.31 -21.57 8.69
C HIS A 17 2.05 -21.20 7.21
N LEU A 18 1.91 -22.22 6.36
CA LEU A 18 1.72 -22.04 4.91
C LEU A 18 0.44 -21.26 4.58
N ASP A 19 -0.57 -21.35 5.44
CA ASP A 19 -1.83 -20.61 5.38
C ASP A 19 -1.64 -19.08 5.47
N GLN A 20 -0.68 -18.62 6.29
CA GLN A 20 -0.37 -17.20 6.43
C GLN A 20 0.44 -16.64 5.26
N ILE A 21 1.33 -17.45 4.67
CA ILE A 21 2.17 -17.03 3.53
C ILE A 21 1.32 -16.68 2.32
N TRP A 22 0.28 -17.47 2.05
CA TRP A 22 -0.62 -17.21 0.92
C TRP A 22 -1.29 -15.84 1.02
N MET A 23 -1.76 -15.45 2.21
CA MET A 23 -2.38 -14.14 2.44
C MET A 23 -1.40 -12.99 2.22
N VAL A 24 -0.14 -13.14 2.64
CA VAL A 24 0.91 -12.13 2.47
C VAL A 24 1.26 -11.92 0.99
N VAL A 25 1.40 -13.01 0.22
CA VAL A 25 1.73 -12.94 -1.20
C VAL A 25 0.58 -12.30 -2.00
N VAL A 26 -0.66 -12.73 -1.77
CA VAL A 26 -1.84 -12.16 -2.44
C VAL A 26 -2.03 -10.70 -2.05
N GLY A 27 -1.91 -10.36 -0.77
CA GLY A 27 -1.99 -8.99 -0.28
C GLY A 27 -0.94 -8.07 -0.90
N PHE A 28 0.29 -8.55 -1.08
CA PHE A 28 1.37 -7.77 -1.72
C PHE A 28 1.06 -7.46 -3.19
N ILE A 29 0.58 -8.44 -3.96
CA ILE A 29 0.25 -8.24 -5.38
C ILE A 29 -0.89 -7.22 -5.53
N ILE A 30 -1.94 -7.37 -4.72
CA ILE A 30 -3.09 -6.44 -4.73
C ILE A 30 -2.65 -5.03 -4.31
N ALA A 31 -1.84 -4.91 -3.25
CA ALA A 31 -1.33 -3.62 -2.78
C ALA A 31 -0.43 -2.93 -3.82
N PHE A 32 0.36 -3.69 -4.59
CA PHE A 32 1.19 -3.15 -5.65
C PHE A 32 0.35 -2.55 -6.79
N ILE A 33 -0.67 -3.26 -7.26
CA ILE A 33 -1.58 -2.77 -8.30
C ILE A 33 -2.36 -1.54 -7.80
N LEU A 34 -2.84 -1.59 -6.56
CA LEU A 34 -3.51 -0.46 -5.90
C LEU A 34 -2.60 0.77 -5.78
N ALA A 35 -1.33 0.59 -5.45
CA ALA A 35 -0.40 1.71 -5.32
C ALA A 35 -0.26 2.49 -6.63
N PHE A 36 -0.22 1.81 -7.78
CA PHE A 36 -0.25 2.49 -9.08
C PHE A 36 -1.58 3.21 -9.32
N GLY A 37 -2.71 2.58 -8.99
CA GLY A 37 -4.03 3.19 -9.17
C GLY A 37 -4.26 4.43 -8.30
N ILE A 38 -3.90 4.35 -7.01
CA ILE A 38 -3.98 5.47 -6.06
C ILE A 38 -3.04 6.59 -6.50
N GLY A 39 -1.78 6.28 -6.79
CA GLY A 39 -0.81 7.28 -7.22
C GLY A 39 -1.23 8.00 -8.51
N ALA A 40 -1.78 7.29 -9.49
CA ALA A 40 -2.29 7.91 -10.71
C ALA A 40 -3.50 8.83 -10.45
N ASN A 41 -4.41 8.42 -9.56
CA ASN A 41 -5.58 9.21 -9.16
C ASN A 41 -5.15 10.48 -8.40
N ASP A 42 -4.23 10.36 -7.44
CA ASP A 42 -3.73 11.49 -6.65
C ASP A 42 -3.01 12.53 -7.52
N VAL A 43 -2.26 12.08 -8.53
CA VAL A 43 -1.61 12.96 -9.51
C VAL A 43 -2.63 13.66 -10.40
N ALA A 44 -3.67 12.96 -10.88
CA ALA A 44 -4.73 13.55 -11.70
C ALA A 44 -5.53 14.61 -10.91
N ASN A 45 -5.84 14.34 -9.65
CA ASN A 45 -6.59 15.24 -8.78
C ASN A 45 -5.77 16.48 -8.38
N SER A 46 -4.48 16.30 -8.04
CA SER A 46 -3.63 17.38 -7.56
C SER A 46 -3.03 18.24 -8.67
N PHE A 47 -2.73 17.66 -9.84
CA PHE A 47 -2.10 18.36 -10.96
C PHE A 47 -3.03 18.63 -12.15
N GLY A 48 -4.28 18.15 -12.12
CA GLY A 48 -5.23 18.29 -13.23
C GLY A 48 -5.55 19.74 -13.60
N THR A 49 -5.70 20.62 -12.60
CA THR A 49 -6.00 22.05 -12.83
C THR A 49 -4.78 22.83 -13.33
N SER A 50 -3.59 22.56 -12.81
CA SER A 50 -2.34 23.23 -13.22
C SER A 50 -1.88 22.81 -14.62
N VAL A 51 -2.10 21.55 -14.99
CA VAL A 51 -1.84 21.06 -16.35
C VAL A 51 -2.92 21.56 -17.33
N GLY A 52 -4.18 21.61 -16.91
CA GLY A 52 -5.28 22.18 -17.70
C GLY A 52 -5.13 23.67 -17.98
N ALA A 53 -4.56 24.44 -17.05
CA ALA A 53 -4.27 25.86 -17.20
C ALA A 53 -2.97 26.14 -18.00
N LYS A 54 -2.30 25.12 -18.55
CA LYS A 54 -1.00 25.22 -19.24
C LYS A 54 0.14 25.84 -18.41
N VAL A 55 -0.01 25.88 -17.08
CA VAL A 55 1.04 26.37 -16.17
C VAL A 55 2.16 25.32 -16.03
N LEU A 56 1.80 24.04 -16.08
CA LEU A 56 2.74 22.92 -16.03
C LEU A 56 2.52 21.95 -17.19
N THR A 57 3.60 21.40 -17.77
CA THR A 57 3.50 20.34 -18.77
C THR A 57 3.33 18.96 -18.11
N LEU A 58 2.67 18.01 -18.80
CA LEU A 58 2.48 16.62 -18.34
C LEU A 58 3.79 15.95 -17.88
N LYS A 59 4.89 16.20 -18.60
CA LYS A 59 6.20 15.64 -18.24
C LYS A 59 6.74 16.21 -16.94
N GLN A 60 6.60 17.51 -16.71
CA GLN A 60 7.04 18.16 -15.47
C GLN A 60 6.18 17.72 -14.28
N ALA A 61 4.86 17.61 -14.48
CA ALA A 61 3.94 17.14 -13.45
C ALA A 61 4.30 15.72 -12.99
N CYS A 62 4.61 14.81 -13.92
CA CYS A 62 5.00 13.44 -13.61
C CYS A 62 6.29 13.34 -12.78
N ILE A 63 7.31 14.14 -13.13
CA ILE A 63 8.59 14.16 -12.38
C ILE A 63 8.37 14.70 -10.96
N LEU A 64 7.62 15.80 -10.82
CA LEU A 64 7.36 16.42 -9.53
C LEU A 64 6.49 15.52 -8.64
N ALA A 65 5.46 14.91 -9.23
CA ALA A 65 4.62 13.91 -8.59
C ALA A 65 5.45 12.75 -8.06
N THR A 66 6.33 12.17 -8.87
CA THR A 66 7.17 11.03 -8.45
C THR A 66 8.02 11.37 -7.22
N ILE A 67 8.62 12.57 -7.17
CA ILE A 67 9.44 13.00 -6.05
C ILE A 67 8.59 13.24 -4.81
N CYS A 68 7.44 13.92 -4.93
CA CYS A 68 6.53 14.17 -3.81
C CYS A 68 5.93 12.88 -3.24
N GLU A 69 5.42 12.00 -4.09
CA GLU A 69 4.81 10.72 -3.71
C GLU A 69 5.83 9.80 -3.02
N LEU A 70 7.04 9.68 -3.58
CA LEU A 70 8.11 8.90 -2.94
C LEU A 70 8.55 9.51 -1.61
N SER A 71 8.70 10.84 -1.54
CA SER A 71 9.12 11.52 -0.31
C SER A 71 8.06 11.40 0.78
N GLY A 72 6.79 11.60 0.44
CA GLY A 72 5.65 11.43 1.36
C GLY A 72 5.54 10.01 1.88
N SER A 73 5.67 9.01 1.00
CA SER A 73 5.64 7.59 1.39
C SER A 73 6.77 7.22 2.35
N VAL A 74 8.00 7.70 2.11
CA VAL A 74 9.16 7.43 2.98
C VAL A 74 9.03 8.13 4.34
N LEU A 75 8.53 9.38 4.38
CA LEU A 75 8.44 10.17 5.61
C LEU A 75 7.25 9.79 6.48
N LEU A 76 6.07 9.57 5.90
CA LEU A 76 4.81 9.35 6.62
C LEU A 76 4.43 7.87 6.74
N GLY A 77 5.06 6.98 5.97
CA GLY A 77 4.71 5.56 5.95
C GLY A 77 4.85 4.87 7.31
N LYS A 78 5.84 5.26 8.13
CA LYS A 78 6.03 4.71 9.47
C LYS A 78 4.96 5.10 10.49
N PHE A 79 4.29 6.23 10.29
CA PHE A 79 3.28 6.74 11.21
C PHE A 79 1.86 6.31 10.81
N SER A 80 1.67 5.95 9.53
CA SER A 80 0.36 5.61 8.97
C SER A 80 0.05 4.11 9.01
N ILE A 81 0.96 3.29 9.56
CA ILE A 81 0.78 1.83 9.71
C ILE A 81 0.07 1.49 11.03
N VAL A 82 -0.79 0.47 10.99
CA VAL A 82 -1.47 -0.03 12.20
C VAL A 82 -0.47 -0.67 13.16
N SER A 83 -0.49 -0.27 14.43
CA SER A 83 0.37 -0.84 15.47
C SER A 83 -0.08 -2.25 15.83
N VAL A 84 0.84 -3.21 15.68
CA VAL A 84 0.59 -4.63 15.99
C VAL A 84 0.37 -4.90 17.48
N GLU A 85 0.89 -4.04 18.35
CA GLU A 85 0.73 -4.14 19.82
C GLU A 85 -0.74 -4.09 20.26
N LEU A 86 -1.61 -3.41 19.50
CA LEU A 86 -3.03 -3.29 19.81
C LEU A 86 -3.78 -4.63 19.73
N PHE A 87 -3.19 -5.65 19.07
CA PHE A 87 -3.84 -6.94 18.81
C PHE A 87 -3.15 -8.12 19.50
N GLN A 88 -2.12 -7.88 20.31
CA GLN A 88 -1.44 -8.95 21.06
C GLN A 88 -2.25 -9.50 22.23
N THR A 89 -3.23 -8.73 22.72
CA THR A 89 -4.13 -9.12 23.82
C THR A 89 -5.39 -9.86 23.35
N ILE A 90 -5.57 -10.04 22.04
CA ILE A 90 -6.76 -10.72 21.46
C ILE A 90 -6.37 -12.13 20.99
N ASP A 91 -7.18 -13.12 21.37
CA ASP A 91 -7.06 -14.50 20.88
C ASP A 91 -7.17 -14.55 19.35
N ASN A 92 -6.16 -15.12 18.67
CA ASN A 92 -6.01 -15.09 17.20
C ASN A 92 -5.86 -13.69 16.56
N GLY A 93 -5.45 -12.67 17.33
CA GLY A 93 -5.34 -11.28 16.86
C GLY A 93 -4.44 -11.07 15.65
N HIS A 94 -3.37 -11.87 15.49
CA HIS A 94 -2.46 -11.80 14.34
C HIS A 94 -3.14 -12.17 13.01
N VAL A 95 -3.98 -13.21 13.02
CA VAL A 95 -4.71 -13.65 11.81
C VAL A 95 -5.83 -12.66 11.49
N LEU A 96 -6.50 -12.14 12.51
CA LEU A 96 -7.54 -11.11 12.35
C LEU A 96 -6.97 -9.82 11.74
N LEU A 97 -5.76 -9.41 12.17
CA LEU A 97 -5.04 -8.29 11.60
C LEU A 97 -4.72 -8.48 10.11
N MET A 98 -4.16 -9.64 9.75
CA MET A 98 -3.81 -9.96 8.37
C MET A 98 -5.05 -10.01 7.48
N ALA A 99 -6.10 -10.70 7.92
CA ALA A 99 -7.37 -10.77 7.20
C ALA A 99 -8.04 -9.39 7.05
N GLY A 100 -8.00 -8.57 8.10
CA GLY A 100 -8.53 -7.20 8.07
C GLY A 100 -7.78 -6.28 7.10
N GLN A 101 -6.46 -6.40 7.02
CA GLN A 101 -5.65 -5.66 6.06
C GLN A 101 -5.95 -6.10 4.61
N VAL A 102 -6.05 -7.41 4.36
CA VAL A 102 -6.44 -7.95 3.04
C VAL A 102 -7.85 -7.51 2.64
N ALA A 103 -8.81 -7.55 3.58
CA ALA A 103 -10.18 -7.06 3.35
C ALA A 103 -10.22 -5.54 3.05
N ALA A 104 -9.43 -4.74 3.77
CA ALA A 104 -9.33 -3.30 3.53
C ALA A 104 -8.76 -2.97 2.14
N LEU A 105 -7.78 -3.75 1.65
CA LEU A 105 -7.27 -3.63 0.29
C LEU A 105 -8.36 -3.96 -0.75
N GLY A 106 -9.15 -5.01 -0.51
CA GLY A 106 -10.30 -5.35 -1.36
C GLY A 106 -11.31 -4.20 -1.45
N GLY A 107 -11.67 -3.60 -0.31
CA GLY A 107 -12.59 -2.45 -0.26
C GLY A 107 -12.05 -1.20 -0.99
N ARG A 108 -10.75 -0.89 -0.86
CA ARG A 108 -10.13 0.23 -1.58
C ARG A 108 -10.07 0.03 -3.09
N SER A 109 -9.90 -1.21 -3.54
CA SER A 109 -9.87 -1.55 -4.97
C SER A 109 -11.16 -1.17 -5.68
N MET A 110 -12.30 -1.29 -5.00
CA MET A 110 -13.60 -0.93 -5.56
C MET A 110 -13.76 0.58 -5.77
N LYS A 111 -13.16 1.42 -4.90
CA LYS A 111 -13.25 2.88 -5.01
C LYS A 111 -12.46 3.45 -6.19
N ILE A 112 -11.31 2.88 -6.52
CA ILE A 112 -10.48 3.31 -7.66
C ILE A 112 -11.17 3.05 -9.01
N VAL A 113 -12.11 2.11 -9.07
CA VAL A 113 -12.87 1.81 -10.29
C VAL A 113 -13.99 2.84 -10.54
N PHE A 114 -14.46 3.55 -9.51
CA PHE A 114 -15.65 4.40 -9.63
C PHE A 114 -15.38 5.92 -9.70
N PHE A 115 -14.11 6.30 -9.93
CA PHE A 115 -13.62 7.68 -10.08
C PHE A 115 -13.69 8.56 -8.83
#